data_AF-A0AA94R775-F1
#
_entry.id   AF-A0AA94R775-F1
#
_cell.length_a   1.000
_cell.length_b   1.000
_cell.length_c   1.000
_cell.angle_alpha   90.00
_cell.angle_beta   90.00
_cell.angle_gamma   90.00
#
_symmetry.space_group_name_H-M   'P 1'
#
loop_
_entity.id
_entity.type
_entity.pdbx_description
1 polymer ?
#
loop_
_entity_poly.entity_id
_entity_poly.type
_entity_poly.pdbx_seq_one_letter_code
_entity_poly.pdbx_strand_id
1 'polypeptide(L)'
;MRELAQHCEISLGVLHYYFDDKDDLVMCCVRQYKDHFIDRYNSIVIDGSSGPELRTRISSALSNSLRESAVMHRLWYDLRTQALFDDRFAQSINEIDDSLAALTWKAVIAYAELTESAVVVTPAIVYATADGLFHRALRDLINGDADAPQRLAHEIDSALDDFVGPITR
;
A
#
# COMPACT_ATOMS: atom_id res chain seq x y z
N MET A 1 16.65 -7.65 18.64
CA MET A 1 17.67 -8.49 17.98
C MET A 1 17.92 -9.81 18.70
N ARG A 2 18.32 -9.84 19.98
CA ARG A 2 18.54 -11.10 20.72
C ARG A 2 17.35 -12.06 20.75
N GLU A 3 16.17 -11.56 21.06
CA GLU A 3 14.94 -12.37 21.10
C GLU A 3 14.57 -12.93 19.71
N LEU A 4 14.78 -12.14 18.65
CA LEU A 4 14.56 -12.57 17.25
C LEU A 4 15.57 -13.65 16.84
N ALA A 5 16.84 -13.51 17.22
CA ALA A 5 17.87 -14.51 16.98
C ALA A 5 17.46 -15.88 17.54
N GLN A 6 16.96 -15.87 18.78
CA GLN A 6 16.47 -17.06 19.46
C GLN A 6 15.23 -17.65 18.77
N HIS A 7 14.26 -16.81 18.38
CA HIS A 7 13.05 -17.26 17.69
C HIS A 7 13.32 -17.85 16.31
N CYS A 8 14.30 -17.31 15.59
CA CYS A 8 14.68 -17.75 14.25
C CYS A 8 15.78 -18.83 14.25
N GLU A 9 16.21 -19.31 15.43
CA GLU A 9 17.28 -20.29 15.60
C GLU A 9 18.61 -19.90 14.91
N ILE A 10 18.88 -18.60 14.80
CA ILE A 10 20.12 -18.05 14.23
C ILE A 10 20.97 -17.37 15.30
N SER A 11 22.27 -17.26 15.05
CA SER A 11 23.14 -16.56 16.00
C SER A 11 22.90 -15.05 15.96
N LEU A 12 23.05 -14.39 17.11
CA LEU A 12 23.01 -12.93 17.19
C LEU A 12 24.08 -12.28 16.28
N GLY A 13 25.24 -12.94 16.12
CA GLY A 13 26.31 -12.47 15.25
C GLY A 13 25.93 -12.50 13.77
N VAL A 14 25.15 -13.50 13.33
CA VAL A 14 24.62 -13.56 11.96
C VAL A 14 23.63 -12.42 11.71
N LEU A 15 22.76 -12.10 12.67
CA LEU A 15 21.86 -10.96 12.52
C LEU A 15 22.61 -9.63 12.40
N HIS A 16 23.62 -9.40 13.24
CA HIS A 16 24.43 -8.18 13.16
C HIS A 16 25.35 -8.11 11.94
N TYR A 17 25.59 -9.24 11.26
CA TYR A 17 26.29 -9.24 9.98
C TYR A 17 25.44 -8.62 8.86
N TYR A 18 24.12 -8.80 8.92
CA TYR A 18 23.20 -8.31 7.88
C TYR A 18 22.49 -7.00 8.26
N PHE A 19 22.32 -6.73 9.55
CA PHE A 19 21.54 -5.59 10.04
C PHE A 19 22.27 -4.86 11.14
N ASP A 20 22.36 -3.55 11.01
CA ASP A 20 22.97 -2.69 12.03
C ASP A 20 22.17 -2.74 13.35
N ASP A 21 20.84 -2.70 13.23
CA ASP A 21 19.92 -2.72 14.36
C ASP A 21 18.54 -3.30 13.98
N LYS A 22 17.55 -3.08 14.85
CA LYS A 22 16.19 -3.57 14.65
C LYS A 22 15.46 -2.80 13.55
N ASP A 23 15.71 -1.51 13.41
CA ASP A 23 14.96 -0.67 12.47
C ASP A 23 15.41 -0.96 11.04
N ASP A 24 16.70 -1.25 10.86
CA ASP A 24 17.26 -1.75 9.59
C ASP A 24 16.66 -3.12 9.18
N LEU A 25 16.51 -4.04 10.13
CA LEU A 25 15.79 -5.30 9.91
C LEU A 25 14.32 -5.05 9.50
N VAL A 26 13.61 -4.19 10.23
CA VAL A 26 12.20 -3.88 9.95
C VAL A 26 12.05 -3.21 8.58
N MET A 27 12.95 -2.29 8.22
CA MET A 27 12.99 -1.67 6.89
C MET A 27 13.19 -2.71 5.80
N CYS A 28 14.12 -3.67 5.98
CA CYS A 28 14.31 -4.77 5.03
C CYS A 28 13.03 -5.61 4.85
N CYS A 29 12.38 -5.99 5.95
CA CYS A 29 11.12 -6.74 5.89
C CYS A 29 9.99 -5.96 5.19
N VAL A 30 9.86 -4.67 5.50
CA VAL A 30 8.84 -3.80 4.88
C VAL A 30 9.11 -3.61 3.40
N ARG A 31 10.37 -3.41 3.00
CA ARG A 31 10.76 -3.28 1.59
C ARG A 31 10.41 -4.55 0.81
N GLN A 32 10.85 -5.71 1.30
CA GLN A 32 10.53 -6.99 0.65
C GLN A 32 9.03 -7.24 0.54
N TYR A 33 8.26 -6.90 1.57
CA TYR A 33 6.81 -7.00 1.53
C TYR A 33 6.20 -6.04 0.49
N LYS A 34 6.67 -4.79 0.43
CA LYS A 34 6.16 -3.77 -0.49
C LYS A 34 6.49 -4.09 -1.95
N ASP A 35 7.68 -4.62 -2.22
CA ASP A 35 8.05 -5.08 -3.57
C ASP A 35 7.08 -6.19 -4.04
N HIS A 36 6.85 -7.21 -3.20
CA HIS A 36 5.89 -8.26 -3.50
C HIS A 36 4.44 -7.74 -3.63
N PHE A 37 4.06 -6.79 -2.78
CA PHE A 37 2.76 -6.12 -2.84
C PHE A 37 2.61 -5.40 -4.19
N ILE A 38 3.60 -4.62 -4.61
CA ILE A 38 3.55 -3.88 -5.88
C ILE A 38 3.43 -4.84 -7.06
N ASP A 39 4.20 -5.93 -7.08
CA ASP A 39 4.14 -6.94 -8.13
C ASP A 39 2.76 -7.62 -8.20
N ARG A 40 2.23 -8.06 -7.05
CA ARG A 40 0.91 -8.71 -6.96
C ARG A 40 -0.22 -7.80 -7.42
N TYR A 41 -0.13 -6.49 -7.18
CA TYR A 41 -1.18 -5.55 -7.57
C TYR A 41 -1.02 -5.04 -8.98
N ASN A 42 0.21 -4.98 -9.50
CA ASN A 42 0.43 -4.69 -10.91
C ASN A 42 -0.26 -5.70 -11.83
N SER A 43 -0.25 -7.00 -11.48
CA SER A 43 -0.98 -8.01 -12.26
C SER A 43 -2.49 -7.80 -12.22
N ILE A 44 -3.04 -7.37 -11.07
CA ILE A 44 -4.47 -7.05 -10.95
C ILE A 44 -4.88 -5.97 -11.95
N VAL A 45 -4.07 -4.91 -12.10
CA VAL A 45 -4.33 -3.81 -13.03
C VAL A 45 -4.21 -4.25 -14.49
N ILE A 46 -3.26 -5.14 -14.80
CA ILE A 46 -3.00 -5.61 -16.18
C ILE A 46 -4.10 -6.53 -16.70
N ASP A 47 -4.66 -7.38 -15.83
CA ASP A 47 -5.56 -8.46 -16.26
C ASP A 47 -7.05 -8.05 -16.31
N GLY A 48 -7.40 -6.80 -15.97
CA GLY A 48 -8.79 -6.33 -15.94
C GLY A 48 -9.38 -6.18 -17.33
N SER A 49 -10.56 -6.77 -17.59
CA SER A 49 -11.19 -6.74 -18.92
C SER A 49 -12.35 -5.74 -19.04
N SER A 50 -12.81 -5.16 -17.93
CA SER A 50 -13.84 -4.11 -17.91
C SER A 50 -13.71 -3.21 -16.67
N GLY A 51 -14.25 -1.98 -16.74
CA GLY A 51 -14.22 -1.03 -15.62
C GLY A 51 -14.81 -1.61 -14.32
N PRO A 52 -16.04 -2.15 -14.33
CA PRO A 52 -16.66 -2.72 -13.13
C PRO A 52 -15.88 -3.90 -12.52
N GLU A 53 -15.28 -4.74 -13.38
CA GLU A 53 -14.43 -5.84 -12.93
C GLU A 53 -13.15 -5.32 -12.29
N LEU A 54 -12.44 -4.41 -12.96
CA LEU A 54 -11.20 -3.83 -12.44
C LEU A 54 -11.43 -3.12 -11.10
N ARG A 55 -12.52 -2.34 -10.98
CA ARG A 55 -12.94 -1.71 -9.72
C ARG A 55 -13.07 -2.74 -8.59
N THR A 56 -13.87 -3.79 -8.83
CA THR A 56 -14.08 -4.87 -7.86
C THR A 56 -12.77 -5.54 -7.45
N ARG A 57 -11.86 -5.76 -8.41
CA ARG A 57 -10.56 -6.38 -8.14
C ARG A 57 -9.65 -5.48 -7.31
N ILE A 58 -9.61 -4.19 -7.59
CA ILE A 58 -8.83 -3.20 -6.83
C ILE A 58 -9.32 -3.15 -5.37
N SER A 59 -10.62 -2.91 -5.17
CA SER A 59 -11.20 -2.76 -3.83
C SER A 59 -11.10 -4.05 -3.02
N SER A 60 -11.37 -5.21 -3.64
CA SER A 60 -11.20 -6.52 -3.01
C SER A 60 -9.75 -6.78 -2.61
N ALA A 61 -8.79 -6.44 -3.46
CA ALA A 61 -7.37 -6.65 -3.17
C ALA A 61 -6.93 -5.81 -1.97
N LEU A 62 -7.21 -4.51 -1.96
CA LEU A 62 -6.88 -3.62 -0.84
C LEU A 62 -7.54 -4.08 0.47
N SER A 63 -8.82 -4.44 0.41
CA SER A 63 -9.56 -4.96 1.56
C SER A 63 -8.96 -6.26 2.11
N ASN A 64 -8.59 -7.19 1.24
CA ASN A 64 -7.97 -8.46 1.64
C ASN A 64 -6.58 -8.24 2.21
N SER A 65 -5.78 -7.36 1.60
CA SER A 65 -4.46 -7.05 2.13
C SER A 65 -4.51 -6.36 3.49
N LEU A 66 -5.52 -5.52 3.73
CA LEU A 66 -5.75 -4.94 5.04
C LEU A 66 -6.03 -6.02 6.09
N ARG A 67 -6.84 -7.04 5.77
CA ARG A 67 -7.12 -8.17 6.66
C ARG A 67 -5.91 -9.06 6.90
N GLU A 68 -5.26 -9.48 5.82
CA GLU A 68 -4.23 -10.53 5.83
C GLU A 68 -2.87 -10.00 6.30
N SER A 69 -2.61 -8.70 6.12
CA SER A 69 -1.29 -8.11 6.33
C SER A 69 -1.31 -6.84 7.19
N ALA A 70 -2.32 -6.68 8.06
CA ALA A 70 -2.46 -5.50 8.92
C ALA A 70 -1.17 -5.12 9.66
N VAL A 71 -0.44 -6.11 10.20
CA VAL A 71 0.81 -5.89 10.93
C VAL A 71 1.89 -5.28 10.01
N MET A 72 2.02 -5.77 8.78
CA MET A 72 3.01 -5.22 7.83
C MET A 72 2.66 -3.80 7.40
N HIS A 73 1.38 -3.51 7.18
CA HIS A 73 0.94 -2.15 6.89
C HIS A 73 1.17 -1.21 8.07
N ARG A 74 0.95 -1.68 9.31
CA ARG A 74 1.24 -0.90 10.51
C ARG A 74 2.73 -0.55 10.60
N LEU A 75 3.61 -1.52 10.36
CA LEU A 75 5.07 -1.29 10.34
C LEU A 75 5.46 -0.27 9.27
N TRP A 76 4.84 -0.32 8.10
CA TRP A 76 5.06 0.67 7.05
C TRP A 76 4.73 2.11 7.50
N TYR A 77 3.55 2.33 8.07
CA TYR A 77 3.16 3.66 8.54
C TYR A 77 4.01 4.16 9.72
N ASP A 78 4.45 3.25 10.58
CA ASP A 78 5.36 3.54 11.69
C ASP A 78 6.73 4.01 11.17
N LEU A 79 7.37 3.24 10.27
CA LEU A 79 8.64 3.63 9.65
C LEU A 79 8.55 4.96 8.90
N ARG A 80 7.48 5.17 8.13
CA ARG A 80 7.25 6.42 7.40
C ARG A 80 7.14 7.63 8.34
N THR A 81 6.55 7.43 9.53
CA THR A 81 6.47 8.48 10.56
C THR A 81 7.82 8.71 11.25
N GLN A 82 8.56 7.65 11.55
CA GLN A 82 9.90 7.73 12.16
C GLN A 82 10.89 8.47 11.24
N ALA A 83 10.80 8.26 9.93
CA ALA A 83 11.62 8.94 8.93
C ALA A 83 11.42 10.47 8.89
N LEU A 84 10.40 11.01 9.58
CA LEU A 84 10.25 12.47 9.77
C LEU A 84 11.22 13.04 10.82
N PHE A 85 11.83 12.18 11.64
CA PHE A 85 12.73 12.54 12.72
C PHE A 85 14.15 11.99 12.54
N ASP A 86 14.32 10.97 11.69
CA ASP A 86 15.60 10.36 11.36
C ASP A 86 15.71 10.13 9.84
N ASP A 87 16.64 10.84 9.20
CA ASP A 87 16.82 10.81 7.75
C ASP A 87 17.45 9.50 7.24
N ARG A 88 17.92 8.61 8.14
CA ARG A 88 18.60 7.36 7.78
C ARG A 88 17.85 6.52 6.74
N PHE A 89 16.52 6.48 6.83
CA PHE A 89 15.67 5.72 5.92
C PHE A 89 14.91 6.58 4.91
N ALA A 90 15.09 7.91 4.92
CA ALA A 90 14.30 8.85 4.12
C ALA A 90 14.30 8.49 2.62
N GLN A 91 15.46 8.14 2.07
CA GLN A 91 15.55 7.69 0.67
C GLN A 91 14.72 6.43 0.40
N SER A 92 14.84 5.41 1.25
CA SER A 92 14.10 4.14 1.07
C SER A 92 12.59 4.32 1.24
N ILE A 93 12.18 5.18 2.18
CA ILE A 93 10.76 5.54 2.35
C ILE A 93 10.24 6.26 1.10
N ASN A 94 10.96 7.25 0.58
CA ASN A 94 10.57 7.98 -0.63
C ASN A 94 10.45 7.04 -1.85
N GLU A 95 11.40 6.12 -2.04
CA GLU A 95 11.36 5.14 -3.13
C GLU A 95 10.11 4.24 -3.06
N ILE A 96 9.72 3.81 -1.85
CA ILE A 96 8.50 3.00 -1.66
C ILE A 96 7.24 3.85 -1.86
N ASP A 97 7.19 5.07 -1.32
CA ASP A 97 6.07 6.01 -1.51
C ASP A 97 5.86 6.28 -3.00
N ASP A 98 6.92 6.59 -3.76
CA ASP A 98 6.88 6.82 -5.20
C ASP A 98 6.36 5.60 -5.96
N SER A 99 6.79 4.40 -5.57
CA SER A 99 6.35 3.15 -6.19
C SER A 99 4.87 2.88 -5.93
N LEU A 100 4.37 3.16 -4.72
CA LEU A 100 2.94 3.06 -4.39
C LEU A 100 2.13 4.12 -5.14
N ALA A 101 2.62 5.36 -5.25
CA ALA A 101 1.99 6.42 -6.01
C ALA A 101 1.87 6.02 -7.51
N ALA A 102 2.94 5.50 -8.10
CA ALA A 102 2.93 5.01 -9.48
C ALA A 102 1.92 3.87 -9.70
N LEU A 103 1.83 2.92 -8.76
CA LEU A 103 0.86 1.83 -8.81
C LEU A 103 -0.59 2.36 -8.77
N THR A 104 -0.90 3.24 -7.83
CA THR A 104 -2.25 3.83 -7.73
C THR A 104 -2.62 4.64 -8.97
N TRP A 105 -1.67 5.39 -9.52
CA TRP A 105 -1.88 6.14 -10.75
C TRP A 105 -2.17 5.23 -11.94
N LYS A 106 -1.38 4.16 -12.10
CA LYS A 106 -1.58 3.16 -13.16
C LYS A 106 -2.97 2.51 -13.06
N ALA A 107 -3.43 2.21 -11.85
CA ALA A 107 -4.76 1.63 -11.63
C ALA A 107 -5.89 2.58 -12.06
N VAL A 108 -5.80 3.87 -11.72
CA VAL A 108 -6.80 4.88 -12.10
C VAL A 108 -6.81 5.15 -13.60
N ILE A 109 -5.65 5.16 -14.25
CA ILE A 109 -5.56 5.29 -15.71
C ILE A 109 -6.23 4.11 -16.41
N ALA A 110 -5.92 2.87 -16.01
CA ALA A 110 -6.54 1.68 -16.57
C ALA A 110 -8.08 1.68 -16.34
N TYR A 111 -8.53 2.14 -15.18
CA TYR A 111 -9.96 2.29 -14.89
C TYR A 111 -10.63 3.31 -15.81
N ALA A 112 -10.01 4.48 -16.01
CA ALA A 112 -10.53 5.52 -16.89
C ALA A 112 -10.62 5.03 -18.35
N GLU A 113 -9.60 4.33 -18.84
CA GLU A 113 -9.60 3.75 -20.19
C GLU A 113 -10.75 2.74 -20.37
N LEU A 114 -10.92 1.81 -19.42
CA LEU A 114 -11.98 0.79 -19.47
C LEU A 114 -13.40 1.34 -19.27
N THR A 115 -13.53 2.58 -18.82
CA THR A 115 -14.81 3.29 -18.62
C THR A 115 -15.03 4.41 -19.62
N GLU A 116 -14.18 4.50 -20.66
CA GLU A 116 -14.23 5.54 -21.70
C GLU A 116 -14.28 6.96 -21.12
N SER A 117 -13.56 7.17 -20.02
CA SER A 117 -13.51 8.40 -19.24
C SER A 117 -12.09 8.98 -19.20
N ALA A 118 -11.95 10.22 -18.73
CA ALA A 118 -10.67 10.85 -18.47
C ALA A 118 -10.46 11.00 -16.97
N VAL A 119 -9.21 10.86 -16.50
CA VAL A 119 -8.87 11.18 -15.11
C VAL A 119 -8.91 12.70 -14.94
N VAL A 120 -9.74 13.19 -14.02
CA VAL A 120 -9.99 14.63 -13.78
C VAL A 120 -9.26 15.19 -12.57
N VAL A 121 -8.49 14.34 -11.87
CA VAL A 121 -7.68 14.69 -10.72
C VAL A 121 -6.19 14.49 -11.00
N THR A 122 -5.33 15.07 -10.15
CA THR A 122 -3.88 14.90 -10.26
C THR A 122 -3.43 13.55 -9.66
N PRO A 123 -2.26 13.01 -10.06
CA PRO A 123 -1.69 11.82 -9.44
C PRO A 123 -1.51 11.95 -7.92
N ALA A 124 -1.18 13.15 -7.43
CA ALA A 124 -1.04 13.42 -6.01
C ALA A 124 -2.36 13.28 -5.24
N ILE A 125 -3.49 13.71 -5.83
CA ILE A 125 -4.82 13.56 -5.24
C ILE A 125 -5.21 12.08 -5.18
N VAL A 126 -4.96 11.33 -6.25
CA VAL A 126 -5.22 9.88 -6.29
C VAL A 126 -4.48 9.17 -5.15
N TYR A 127 -3.17 9.40 -5.05
CA TYR A 127 -2.34 8.74 -4.06
C TYR A 127 -2.71 9.15 -2.62
N ALA A 128 -2.85 10.45 -2.35
CA ALA A 128 -3.19 10.94 -1.01
C ALA A 128 -4.54 10.42 -0.52
N THR A 129 -5.53 10.31 -1.43
CA THR A 129 -6.85 9.77 -1.10
C THR A 129 -6.76 8.27 -0.79
N ALA A 130 -6.13 7.48 -1.66
CA ALA A 130 -5.99 6.05 -1.47
C ALA A 130 -5.21 5.72 -0.17
N ASP A 131 -4.09 6.39 0.07
CA ASP A 131 -3.26 6.21 1.27
C ASP A 131 -4.02 6.64 2.55
N GLY A 132 -4.72 7.77 2.51
CA GLY A 132 -5.49 8.26 3.64
C GLY A 132 -6.64 7.33 4.03
N LEU A 133 -7.40 6.84 3.05
CA LEU A 133 -8.48 5.87 3.27
C LEU A 133 -7.91 4.56 3.85
N PHE A 134 -6.84 4.05 3.27
CA PHE A 134 -6.20 2.81 3.72
C PHE A 134 -5.66 2.93 5.15
N HIS A 135 -4.93 4.01 5.45
CA HIS A 135 -4.38 4.23 6.78
C HIS A 135 -5.49 4.38 7.83
N ARG A 136 -6.59 5.08 7.51
CA ARG A 136 -7.74 5.16 8.42
C ARG A 136 -8.32 3.78 8.70
N ALA A 137 -8.62 3.01 7.66
CA ALA A 137 -9.19 1.67 7.80
C ALA A 137 -8.26 0.74 8.60
N LEU A 138 -6.94 0.87 8.44
CA LEU A 138 -5.96 0.14 9.25
C LEU A 138 -6.05 0.48 10.73
N ARG A 139 -6.13 1.76 11.08
CA ARG A 139 -6.27 2.18 12.48
C ARG A 139 -7.58 1.65 13.07
N ASP A 140 -8.67 1.74 12.33
CA ASP A 140 -9.98 1.24 12.76
C ASP A 140 -9.94 -0.27 13.00
N LEU A 141 -9.35 -1.04 12.07
CA LEU A 141 -9.17 -2.49 12.20
C LEU A 141 -8.34 -2.86 13.43
N ILE A 142 -7.21 -2.19 13.65
CA ILE A 142 -6.34 -2.44 14.81
C ILE A 142 -7.06 -2.11 16.13
N ASN A 143 -7.97 -1.14 16.12
CA ASN A 143 -8.80 -0.76 17.26
C ASN A 143 -10.05 -1.64 17.44
N GLY A 144 -10.22 -2.69 16.63
CA GLY A 144 -11.26 -3.70 16.80
C GLY A 144 -12.46 -3.56 15.87
N ASP A 145 -12.46 -2.62 14.92
CA ASP A 145 -13.51 -2.53 13.90
C ASP A 145 -13.29 -3.59 12.81
N ALA A 146 -13.94 -4.73 12.96
CA ALA A 146 -13.84 -5.85 12.01
C ALA A 146 -14.42 -5.52 10.61
N ASP A 147 -15.27 -4.49 10.50
CA ASP A 147 -15.90 -4.07 9.24
C ASP A 147 -15.07 -3.02 8.48
N ALA A 148 -13.99 -2.51 9.09
CA ALA A 148 -13.12 -1.50 8.47
C ALA A 148 -12.61 -1.88 7.06
N PRO A 149 -12.22 -3.14 6.77
CA PRO A 149 -11.78 -3.47 5.41
C PRO A 149 -12.94 -3.51 4.40
N GLN A 150 -14.15 -3.91 4.78
CA GLN A 150 -15.32 -3.84 3.90
C GLN A 150 -15.67 -2.38 3.60
N ARG A 151 -15.60 -1.51 4.61
CA ARG A 151 -15.81 -0.07 4.45
C ARG A 151 -14.77 0.53 3.50
N LEU A 152 -13.50 0.18 3.67
CA LEU A 152 -12.43 0.58 2.75
C LEU A 152 -12.75 0.19 1.30
N ALA A 153 -13.25 -1.03 1.06
CA ALA A 153 -13.57 -1.47 -0.29
C ALA A 153 -14.61 -0.54 -0.97
N HIS A 154 -15.70 -0.22 -0.27
CA HIS A 154 -16.74 0.69 -0.79
C HIS A 154 -16.23 2.11 -1.00
N GLU A 155 -15.34 2.60 -0.12
CA GLU A 155 -14.76 3.94 -0.23
C GLU A 155 -13.79 4.03 -1.41
N ILE A 156 -13.02 2.98 -1.68
CA ILE A 156 -12.17 2.90 -2.87
C ILE A 156 -12.99 2.83 -4.15
N ASP A 157 -14.08 2.04 -4.16
CA ASP A 157 -14.99 1.99 -5.31
C ASP A 157 -15.56 3.38 -5.62
N SER A 158 -15.98 4.12 -4.59
CA SER A 158 -16.51 5.49 -4.74
C SER A 158 -15.42 6.46 -5.20
N ALA A 159 -14.22 6.38 -4.62
CA ALA A 159 -13.10 7.23 -5.00
C ALA A 159 -12.68 7.05 -6.46
N LEU A 160 -12.73 5.83 -6.99
CA LEU A 160 -12.45 5.56 -8.40
C LEU A 160 -13.41 6.30 -9.33
N ASP A 161 -14.70 6.33 -8.99
CA ASP A 161 -15.71 7.05 -9.75
C ASP A 161 -15.50 8.58 -9.65
N ASP A 162 -15.09 9.09 -8.47
CA ASP A 162 -14.79 10.51 -8.26
C ASP A 162 -13.53 11.00 -9.00
N PHE A 163 -12.60 10.09 -9.36
CA PHE A 163 -11.38 10.43 -10.08
C PHE A 163 -11.57 10.57 -11.59
N VAL A 164 -12.67 10.08 -12.14
CA VAL A 164 -12.90 10.04 -13.58
C VAL A 164 -14.10 10.89 -13.98
N GLY A 165 -14.06 11.41 -15.19
CA GLY A 165 -15.13 12.24 -15.76
C GLY A 165 -15.19 12.13 -17.27
N PRO A 166 -16.18 12.78 -17.90
CA PRO A 166 -16.36 12.72 -19.35
C PRO A 166 -15.13 13.25 -20.08
N ILE A 167 -14.73 12.56 -21.15
CA ILE A 167 -13.66 13.02 -22.05
C ILE A 167 -14.13 14.33 -22.70
N THR A 168 -13.57 15.45 -22.25
CA THR A 168 -13.88 16.76 -22.84
C THR A 168 -13.09 16.86 -24.14
N ARG A 169 -13.80 16.97 -25.28
CA ARG A 169 -13.19 17.17 -26.61
C ARG A 169 -12.70 18.59 -26.80
#